data_AF-A0A416RCW9-F1
#
_entry.id   AF-A0A416RCW9-F1
#
_cell.length_a   1.000
_cell.length_b   1.000
_cell.length_c   1.000
_cell.angle_alpha   90.00
_cell.angle_beta   90.00
_cell.angle_gamma   90.00
#
_symmetry.space_group_name_H-M   'P 1'
#
loop_
_entity.id
_entity.type
_entity.pdbx_description
1 polymer ?
#
loop_
_entity_poly.entity_id
_entity_poly.type
_entity_poly.pdbx_seq_one_letter_code
_entity_poly.pdbx_strand_id
1 'polypeptide(L)'
;MKPKEMEFDRALMDEMGQLPPPPQEVEDYTPWQSAMVKILWGMALVTFQLQFFYLDYILPLIGTTLIYLGGRSMRRSGGWFRLCWAMSALKLLFHVAWTILSATPVAGLVVANPLWKWGLTWLVQGANLLLLFALWRGTRQAFFAAPRAGRPKRDWLGWGFLAYLLAMGVALWSELAPATQPGLIGVTITNRGLYYGRPILFIALEIGLLVCLARQSETLAGRGYDLEPAPVHISSGRFVLAVFALVLLALPAALWLGSKVPTPAGTEVTGTLTAEQEVIRRQLVSLGMPEELARWLDRAELEQCAGALEVHTGEWYDGDTTDDREPQTEDNWLAVEAGEEQAELSTWLVFLPNNQVRYYHWFRYDEVPSLHLQEQFSVDPSGYYPTDHYSARLLWEKDGKTFAAVPEIQLAGGETAEELEGNLWAQMFPESARMEIERLGHLHYSPYFSFTIPKGAEKLWGCLAYTVDAREMPEPADIHFEDPENWDYTDQCIVFLRHQVTWLSYPFVNINDMGGQKSITNYGPIRSGYGLFHFDEEVHG
;
A
#
# COMPACT_ATOMS: atom_id res chain seq x y z
N MET A 1 56.27 -34.08 -50.04
CA MET A 1 54.83 -34.35 -50.30
C MET A 1 54.63 -34.46 -51.80
N LYS A 2 54.00 -35.54 -52.26
CA LYS A 2 53.89 -35.82 -53.70
C LYS A 2 52.72 -35.03 -54.30
N PRO A 3 52.81 -34.52 -55.55
CA PRO A 3 51.75 -33.70 -56.17
C PRO A 3 50.36 -34.34 -56.18
N LYS A 4 50.29 -35.68 -56.23
CA LYS A 4 49.04 -36.45 -56.21
C LYS A 4 48.27 -36.42 -54.89
N GLU A 5 48.95 -36.21 -53.76
CA GLU A 5 48.29 -36.11 -52.46
C GLU A 5 47.53 -34.79 -52.34
N MET A 6 48.10 -33.70 -52.88
CA MET A 6 47.45 -32.38 -52.88
C MET A 6 46.22 -32.30 -53.80
N GLU A 7 46.20 -33.01 -54.92
CA GLU A 7 45.00 -33.06 -55.78
C GLU A 7 43.87 -33.87 -55.15
N PHE A 8 44.21 -34.96 -54.46
CA PHE A 8 43.24 -35.76 -53.69
C PHE A 8 42.66 -34.96 -52.52
N ASP A 9 43.50 -34.30 -51.73
CA ASP A 9 43.07 -33.46 -50.62
C ASP A 9 42.22 -32.27 -51.10
N ARG A 10 42.55 -31.71 -52.27
CA ARG A 10 41.78 -30.60 -52.87
C ARG A 10 40.42 -31.05 -53.38
N ALA A 11 40.33 -32.25 -53.97
CA ALA A 11 39.05 -32.84 -54.38
C ALA A 11 38.17 -33.20 -53.17
N LEU A 12 38.79 -33.70 -52.09
CA LEU A 12 38.09 -34.02 -50.84
C LEU A 12 37.54 -32.75 -50.17
N MET A 13 38.31 -31.66 -50.16
CA MET A 13 37.88 -30.37 -49.62
C MET A 13 36.75 -29.72 -50.42
N ASP A 14 36.71 -29.93 -51.74
CA ASP A 14 35.66 -29.41 -52.63
C ASP A 14 34.35 -30.21 -52.46
N GLU A 15 34.42 -31.53 -52.27
CA GLU A 15 33.25 -32.36 -51.88
C GLU A 15 32.76 -32.06 -50.46
N MET A 16 33.68 -31.83 -49.50
CA MET A 16 33.31 -31.42 -48.15
C MET A 16 32.68 -30.02 -48.10
N GLY A 17 33.02 -29.13 -49.05
CA GLY A 17 32.41 -27.82 -49.21
C GLY A 17 30.98 -27.84 -49.79
N GLN A 18 30.55 -28.98 -50.37
CA GLN A 18 29.19 -29.18 -50.88
C GLN A 18 28.26 -29.91 -49.88
N LEU A 19 28.79 -30.38 -48.75
CA LEU A 19 27.96 -30.85 -47.65
C LEU A 19 27.28 -29.63 -47.00
N PRO A 20 25.98 -29.70 -46.65
CA PRO A 20 25.36 -28.67 -45.83
C PRO A 20 26.24 -28.48 -44.58
N PRO A 21 26.41 -27.23 -44.09
CA PRO A 21 27.28 -26.97 -42.96
C PRO A 21 26.93 -27.96 -41.83
N PRO A 22 27.93 -28.57 -41.17
CA PRO A 22 27.66 -29.50 -40.09
C PRO A 22 26.72 -28.80 -39.12
N PRO A 23 25.61 -29.45 -38.70
CA PRO A 23 24.73 -28.84 -37.73
C PRO A 23 25.62 -28.45 -36.55
N GLN A 24 25.73 -27.14 -36.32
CA GLN A 24 26.31 -26.64 -35.07
C GLN A 24 25.66 -27.43 -33.94
N GLU A 25 26.40 -27.75 -32.89
CA GLU A 25 25.95 -28.43 -31.66
C GLU A 25 24.87 -27.59 -30.95
N VAL A 26 23.72 -27.45 -31.60
CA VAL A 26 22.46 -26.98 -31.10
C VAL A 26 21.76 -28.27 -30.74
N GLU A 27 21.58 -28.54 -29.45
CA GLU A 27 20.65 -29.58 -28.99
C GLU A 27 19.41 -29.54 -29.89
N ASP A 28 19.00 -30.69 -30.46
CA ASP A 28 17.86 -30.84 -31.37
C ASP A 28 16.54 -30.42 -30.68
N TYR A 29 16.37 -29.12 -30.43
CA TYR A 29 15.21 -28.52 -29.78
C TYR A 29 14.24 -28.11 -30.86
N THR A 30 13.18 -28.89 -31.03
CA THR A 30 12.11 -28.52 -31.95
C THR A 30 11.49 -27.18 -31.52
N PRO A 31 11.02 -26.33 -32.47
CA PRO A 31 10.32 -25.09 -32.13
C PRO A 31 9.17 -25.30 -31.13
N TRP A 32 8.52 -26.48 -31.19
CA TRP A 32 7.50 -26.92 -30.25
C TRP A 32 8.03 -27.09 -28.82
N GLN A 33 9.10 -27.86 -28.62
CA GLN A 33 9.72 -28.03 -27.31
C GLN A 33 10.18 -26.69 -26.75
N SER A 34 10.77 -25.84 -27.59
CA SER A 34 11.21 -24.50 -27.19
C SER A 34 10.04 -23.61 -26.72
N ALA A 35 8.86 -23.73 -27.33
CA ALA A 35 7.65 -23.02 -26.92
C ALA A 35 7.10 -23.55 -25.59
N MET A 36 7.01 -24.87 -25.45
CA MET A 36 6.49 -25.52 -24.24
C MET A 36 7.38 -25.32 -23.02
N VAL A 37 8.70 -25.37 -23.19
CA VAL A 37 9.66 -25.10 -22.09
C VAL A 37 9.51 -23.66 -21.58
N LYS A 38 9.27 -22.68 -22.47
CA LYS A 38 9.00 -21.29 -22.04
C LYS A 38 7.70 -21.17 -21.26
N ILE A 39 6.62 -21.83 -21.71
CA ILE A 39 5.35 -21.83 -20.98
C ILE A 39 5.49 -22.56 -19.64
N LEU A 40 6.20 -23.68 -19.59
CA LEU A 40 6.47 -24.45 -18.36
C LEU A 40 7.18 -23.60 -17.31
N TRP A 41 8.34 -23.03 -17.66
CA TRP A 41 9.07 -22.14 -16.76
C TRP A 41 8.26 -20.90 -16.42
N GLY A 42 7.53 -20.34 -17.39
CA GLY A 42 6.70 -19.19 -17.14
C GLY A 42 5.54 -19.44 -16.18
N MET A 43 4.92 -20.63 -16.24
CA MET A 43 3.91 -21.04 -15.27
C MET A 43 4.52 -21.25 -13.89
N ALA A 44 5.66 -21.95 -13.81
CA ALA A 44 6.36 -22.17 -12.54
C ALA A 44 6.71 -20.84 -11.83
N LEU A 45 7.24 -19.87 -12.58
CA LEU A 45 7.64 -18.56 -12.04
C LEU A 45 6.44 -17.68 -11.62
N VAL A 46 5.25 -17.89 -12.20
CA VAL A 46 4.03 -17.19 -11.77
C VAL A 46 3.40 -17.86 -10.56
N THR A 47 3.49 -19.18 -10.45
CA THR A 47 2.89 -19.96 -9.36
C THR A 47 3.69 -19.87 -8.06
N PHE A 48 5.02 -19.97 -8.13
CA PHE A 48 5.87 -19.95 -6.94
C PHE A 48 6.41 -18.54 -6.68
N GLN A 49 5.71 -17.81 -5.81
CA GLN A 49 6.12 -16.48 -5.36
C GLN A 49 7.10 -16.59 -4.19
N LEU A 50 8.27 -15.98 -4.34
CA LEU A 50 9.29 -15.91 -3.30
C LEU A 50 9.28 -14.51 -2.68
N GLN A 51 8.81 -14.39 -1.44
CA GLN A 51 8.59 -13.10 -0.75
C GLN A 51 9.88 -12.42 -0.24
N PHE A 52 11.04 -12.75 -0.82
CA PHE A 52 12.32 -12.17 -0.44
C PHE A 52 12.98 -11.53 -1.66
N PHE A 53 13.78 -10.48 -1.46
CA PHE A 53 14.48 -9.72 -2.51
C PHE A 53 13.59 -9.26 -3.69
N TYR A 54 12.29 -8.97 -3.46
CA TYR A 54 11.34 -8.58 -4.51
C TYR A 54 11.11 -9.63 -5.62
N LEU A 55 11.46 -10.91 -5.37
CA LEU A 55 11.25 -11.99 -6.35
C LEU A 55 9.76 -12.28 -6.61
N ASP A 56 8.90 -11.96 -5.66
CA ASP A 56 7.45 -11.97 -5.79
C ASP A 56 6.93 -11.03 -6.89
N TYR A 57 7.70 -10.01 -7.27
CA TYR A 57 7.39 -9.14 -8.42
C TYR A 57 8.18 -9.53 -9.68
N ILE A 58 9.47 -9.82 -9.52
CA ILE A 58 10.37 -10.10 -10.65
C ILE A 58 10.02 -11.43 -11.32
N LEU A 59 9.80 -12.50 -10.54
CA LEU A 59 9.54 -13.84 -11.10
C LEU A 59 8.23 -13.87 -11.88
N PRO A 60 7.09 -13.34 -11.39
CA PRO A 60 5.87 -13.33 -12.19
C PRO A 60 5.98 -12.46 -13.45
N LEU A 61 6.76 -11.37 -13.44
CA LEU A 61 7.01 -10.56 -14.64
C LEU A 61 7.81 -11.33 -15.69
N ILE A 62 8.87 -12.04 -15.28
CA ILE A 62 9.60 -12.96 -16.17
C ILE A 62 8.66 -14.06 -16.66
N GLY A 63 7.88 -14.65 -15.75
CA GLY A 63 7.03 -15.78 -16.04
C GLY A 63 5.92 -15.47 -17.04
N THR A 64 5.21 -14.37 -16.86
CA THR A 64 4.21 -13.86 -17.82
C THR A 64 4.84 -13.54 -19.17
N THR A 65 6.04 -12.97 -19.19
CA THR A 65 6.80 -12.71 -20.41
C THR A 65 7.19 -14.01 -21.14
N LEU A 66 7.64 -15.04 -20.42
CA LEU A 66 7.96 -16.34 -21.00
C LEU A 66 6.72 -17.04 -21.56
N ILE A 67 5.58 -17.00 -20.85
CA ILE A 67 4.31 -17.53 -21.35
C ILE A 67 3.93 -16.84 -22.67
N TYR A 68 4.06 -15.50 -22.74
CA TYR A 68 3.82 -14.74 -23.97
C TYR A 68 4.75 -15.15 -25.11
N LEU A 69 6.05 -15.30 -24.85
CA LEU A 69 7.02 -15.72 -25.85
C LEU A 69 6.76 -17.15 -26.35
N GLY A 70 6.34 -18.06 -25.47
CA GLY A 70 5.87 -19.39 -25.83
C GLY A 70 4.65 -19.32 -26.75
N GLY A 71 3.61 -18.57 -26.38
CA GLY A 71 2.43 -18.36 -27.21
C GLY A 71 2.74 -17.72 -28.57
N ARG A 72 3.63 -16.72 -28.59
CA ARG A 72 4.04 -15.99 -29.81
C ARG A 72 4.63 -16.92 -30.86
N SER A 73 5.39 -17.93 -30.45
CA SER A 73 6.00 -18.89 -31.37
C SER A 73 4.97 -19.82 -32.04
N MET A 74 3.82 -20.07 -31.40
CA MET A 74 2.77 -20.98 -31.89
C MET A 74 1.62 -20.24 -32.61
N ARG A 75 1.64 -18.91 -32.67
CA ARG A 75 0.47 -18.09 -33.08
C ARG A 75 -0.06 -18.36 -34.48
N ARG A 76 0.72 -18.92 -35.41
CA ARG A 76 0.25 -19.22 -36.78
C ARG A 76 -0.27 -20.64 -36.96
N SER A 77 -0.02 -21.52 -35.99
CA SER A 77 -0.26 -22.96 -36.10
C SER A 77 -1.73 -23.36 -35.89
N GLY A 78 -2.62 -22.42 -35.53
CA GLY A 78 -4.05 -22.67 -35.42
C GLY A 78 -4.84 -21.60 -34.65
N GLY A 79 -6.17 -21.64 -34.75
CA GLY A 79 -7.07 -20.72 -34.03
C GLY A 79 -6.95 -20.80 -32.50
N TRP A 80 -6.78 -22.00 -31.96
CA TRP A 80 -6.57 -22.20 -30.53
C TRP A 80 -5.20 -21.67 -30.05
N PHE A 81 -4.14 -21.85 -30.84
CA PHE A 81 -2.84 -21.26 -30.51
C PHE A 81 -2.84 -19.73 -30.63
N ARG A 82 -3.64 -19.15 -31.54
CA ARG A 82 -3.90 -17.69 -31.56
C ARG A 82 -4.59 -17.22 -30.30
N LEU A 83 -5.61 -17.94 -29.82
CA LEU A 83 -6.30 -17.62 -28.57
C LEU A 83 -5.34 -17.71 -27.37
N CYS A 84 -4.52 -18.77 -27.29
CA CYS A 84 -3.48 -18.91 -26.27
C CYS A 84 -2.52 -17.72 -26.27
N TRP A 85 -2.05 -17.30 -27.45
CA TRP A 85 -1.22 -16.12 -27.60
C TRP A 85 -1.94 -14.83 -27.17
N ALA A 86 -3.18 -14.61 -27.59
CA ALA A 86 -3.96 -13.44 -27.21
C ALA A 86 -4.18 -13.36 -25.69
N MET A 87 -4.53 -14.47 -25.04
CA MET A 87 -4.69 -14.53 -23.57
C MET A 87 -3.36 -14.33 -22.85
N SER A 88 -2.24 -14.84 -23.38
CA SER A 88 -0.91 -14.58 -22.82
C SER A 88 -0.51 -13.10 -22.90
N ALA A 89 -0.90 -12.41 -23.98
CA ALA A 89 -0.66 -10.99 -24.15
C ALA A 89 -1.52 -10.16 -23.19
N LEU A 90 -2.80 -10.51 -23.04
CA LEU A 90 -3.69 -9.89 -22.06
C LEU A 90 -3.15 -10.06 -20.63
N LYS A 91 -2.70 -11.28 -20.28
CA LYS A 91 -2.08 -11.56 -18.98
C LYS A 91 -0.84 -10.70 -18.73
N LEU A 92 0.05 -10.60 -19.71
CA LEU A 92 1.27 -9.77 -19.60
C LEU A 92 0.93 -8.28 -19.44
N LEU A 93 0.02 -7.75 -20.26
CA LEU A 93 -0.42 -6.36 -20.18
C LEU A 93 -1.07 -6.04 -18.84
N PHE A 94 -1.97 -6.90 -18.38
CA PHE A 94 -2.61 -6.75 -17.09
C PHE A 94 -1.59 -6.78 -15.95
N HIS A 95 -0.63 -7.73 -15.99
CA HIS A 95 0.40 -7.82 -14.96
C HIS A 95 1.31 -6.59 -14.93
N VAL A 96 1.74 -6.08 -16.09
CA VAL A 96 2.51 -4.83 -16.18
C VAL A 96 1.70 -3.66 -15.64
N ALA A 97 0.45 -3.50 -16.08
CA ALA A 97 -0.43 -2.42 -15.62
C ALA A 97 -0.68 -2.49 -14.11
N TRP A 98 -0.96 -3.69 -13.58
CA TRP A 98 -1.17 -3.92 -12.15
C TRP A 98 0.07 -3.62 -11.32
N THR A 99 1.25 -4.01 -11.81
CA THR A 99 2.53 -3.73 -11.13
C THR A 99 2.81 -2.22 -11.05
N ILE A 100 2.48 -1.47 -12.12
CA ILE A 100 2.61 -0.02 -12.12
C ILE A 100 1.56 0.61 -11.22
N LEU A 101 0.31 0.13 -11.26
CA LEU A 101 -0.78 0.66 -10.45
C LEU A 101 -0.57 0.39 -8.95
N SER A 102 -0.02 -0.76 -8.57
CA SER A 102 0.30 -1.12 -7.18
C SER A 102 1.42 -0.27 -6.58
N ALA A 103 2.13 0.48 -7.41
CA ALA A 103 3.03 1.53 -6.97
C ALA A 103 2.30 2.86 -6.67
N THR A 104 0.96 2.89 -6.69
CA THR A 104 0.15 4.09 -6.44
C THR A 104 -0.97 3.80 -5.43
N PRO A 105 -1.50 4.82 -4.73
CA PRO A 105 -2.64 4.65 -3.82
C PRO A 105 -3.91 4.16 -4.54
N VAL A 106 -3.99 4.34 -5.86
CA VAL A 106 -5.14 3.90 -6.67
C VAL A 106 -5.34 2.38 -6.58
N ALA A 107 -4.26 1.60 -6.45
CA ALA A 107 -4.41 0.16 -6.27
C ALA A 107 -5.15 -0.18 -4.97
N GLY A 108 -4.83 0.51 -3.87
CA GLY A 108 -5.55 0.37 -2.60
C GLY A 108 -7.04 0.68 -2.75
N LEU A 109 -7.37 1.81 -3.40
CA LEU A 109 -8.76 2.22 -3.67
C LEU A 109 -9.52 1.20 -4.53
N VAL A 110 -8.87 0.62 -5.54
CA VAL A 110 -9.47 -0.40 -6.40
C VAL A 110 -9.74 -1.69 -5.63
N VAL A 111 -8.84 -2.10 -4.74
CA VAL A 111 -8.98 -3.33 -3.95
C VAL A 111 -9.94 -3.15 -2.77
N ALA A 112 -10.06 -1.94 -2.23
CA ALA A 112 -11.00 -1.61 -1.15
C ALA A 112 -12.45 -1.92 -1.52
N ASN A 113 -12.80 -1.78 -2.80
CA ASN A 113 -14.11 -2.18 -3.29
C ASN A 113 -14.15 -3.69 -3.60
N PRO A 114 -14.98 -4.49 -2.90
CA PRO A 114 -15.04 -5.93 -3.10
C PRO A 114 -15.39 -6.32 -4.54
N LEU A 115 -16.26 -5.57 -5.23
CA LEU A 115 -16.66 -5.87 -6.60
C LEU A 115 -15.47 -5.79 -7.56
N TRP A 116 -14.64 -4.76 -7.42
CA TRP A 116 -13.45 -4.58 -8.24
C TRP A 116 -12.37 -5.62 -7.89
N LYS A 117 -12.10 -5.85 -6.60
CA LYS A 117 -11.17 -6.88 -6.13
C LYS A 117 -11.51 -8.27 -6.72
N TRP A 118 -12.75 -8.71 -6.55
CA TRP A 118 -13.18 -10.02 -7.05
C TRP A 118 -13.27 -10.04 -8.58
N GLY A 119 -13.77 -8.98 -9.20
CA GLY A 119 -13.87 -8.85 -10.66
C GLY A 119 -12.52 -8.99 -11.35
N LEU A 120 -11.48 -8.27 -10.88
CA LEU A 120 -10.13 -8.35 -11.41
C LEU A 120 -9.51 -9.75 -11.19
N THR A 121 -9.70 -10.32 -9.99
CA THR A 121 -9.18 -11.66 -9.65
C THR A 121 -9.73 -12.71 -10.61
N TRP A 122 -11.05 -12.76 -10.78
CA TRP A 122 -11.69 -13.74 -11.66
C TRP A 122 -11.42 -13.48 -13.14
N LEU A 123 -11.19 -12.23 -13.55
CA LEU A 123 -10.76 -11.90 -14.91
C LEU A 123 -9.39 -12.52 -15.21
N VAL A 124 -8.42 -12.39 -14.30
CA VAL A 124 -7.08 -12.98 -14.46
C VAL A 124 -7.15 -14.50 -14.46
N GLN A 125 -7.90 -15.09 -13.52
CA GLN A 125 -8.04 -16.56 -13.45
C GLN A 125 -8.80 -17.12 -14.65
N GLY A 126 -9.81 -16.41 -15.15
CA GLY A 126 -10.51 -16.73 -16.39
C GLY A 126 -9.58 -16.69 -17.60
N ALA A 127 -8.71 -15.68 -17.71
CA ALA A 127 -7.71 -15.61 -18.77
C ALA A 127 -6.70 -16.78 -18.69
N ASN A 128 -6.25 -17.16 -17.50
CA ASN A 128 -5.38 -18.33 -17.28
C ASN A 128 -6.07 -19.65 -17.69
N LEU A 129 -7.35 -19.83 -17.30
CA LEU A 129 -8.15 -20.99 -17.71
C LEU A 129 -8.28 -21.06 -19.23
N LEU A 130 -8.64 -19.95 -19.89
CA LEU A 130 -8.77 -19.89 -21.34
C LEU A 130 -7.44 -20.14 -22.03
N LEU A 131 -6.33 -19.66 -21.47
CA LEU A 131 -4.98 -19.93 -21.99
C LEU A 131 -4.65 -21.43 -21.95
N LEU A 132 -4.85 -22.10 -20.81
CA LEU A 132 -4.58 -23.53 -20.66
C LEU A 132 -5.55 -24.39 -21.48
N PHE A 133 -6.83 -24.00 -21.54
CA PHE A 133 -7.82 -24.65 -22.37
C PHE A 133 -7.48 -24.52 -23.86
N ALA A 134 -7.10 -23.32 -24.31
CA ALA A 134 -6.66 -23.09 -25.68
C ALA A 134 -5.39 -23.87 -26.01
N LEU A 135 -4.44 -23.96 -25.07
CA LEU A 135 -3.25 -24.80 -25.21
C LEU A 135 -3.62 -26.28 -25.34
N TRP A 136 -4.47 -26.80 -24.46
CA TRP A 136 -4.97 -28.18 -24.51
C TRP A 136 -5.67 -28.47 -25.85
N ARG A 137 -6.65 -27.65 -26.27
CA ARG A 137 -7.36 -27.82 -27.54
C ARG A 137 -6.42 -27.72 -28.74
N GLY A 138 -5.49 -26.76 -28.73
CA GLY A 138 -4.48 -26.56 -29.77
C GLY A 138 -3.60 -27.78 -29.96
N THR A 139 -3.10 -28.37 -28.86
CA THR A 139 -2.31 -29.60 -28.93
C THR A 139 -3.09 -30.79 -29.43
N ARG A 140 -4.33 -31.00 -28.98
CA ARG A 140 -5.16 -32.10 -29.52
C ARG A 140 -5.37 -31.96 -31.02
N GLN A 141 -5.62 -30.74 -31.50
CA GLN A 141 -5.73 -30.49 -32.94
C GLN A 141 -4.42 -30.77 -33.68
N ALA A 142 -3.28 -30.33 -33.14
CA ALA A 142 -1.96 -30.63 -33.71
C ALA A 142 -1.67 -32.14 -33.78
N PHE A 143 -2.06 -32.89 -32.73
CA PHE A 143 -1.99 -34.34 -32.70
C PHE A 143 -2.83 -35.02 -33.79
N PHE A 144 -4.02 -34.51 -34.07
CA PHE A 144 -4.87 -35.07 -35.14
C PHE A 144 -4.40 -34.67 -36.54
N ALA A 145 -3.69 -33.56 -36.68
CA ALA A 145 -3.18 -33.06 -37.96
C ALA A 145 -1.81 -33.65 -38.35
N ALA A 146 -1.06 -34.21 -37.41
CA ALA A 146 0.31 -34.68 -37.64
C ALA A 146 0.34 -36.03 -38.38
N PRO A 147 1.08 -36.16 -39.51
CA PRO A 147 1.05 -37.35 -40.37
C PRO A 147 1.46 -38.67 -39.69
N ARG A 148 2.31 -38.59 -38.66
CA ARG A 148 2.84 -39.75 -37.91
C ARG A 148 2.27 -39.87 -36.50
N ALA A 149 1.37 -38.97 -36.09
CA ALA A 149 0.77 -39.03 -34.77
C ALA A 149 -0.59 -39.74 -34.87
N GLY A 150 -0.68 -40.95 -34.34
CA GLY A 150 -1.97 -41.55 -34.01
C GLY A 150 -2.67 -40.78 -32.88
N ARG A 151 -3.82 -41.28 -32.41
CA ARG A 151 -4.47 -40.75 -31.20
C ARG A 151 -3.45 -40.67 -30.06
N PRO A 152 -3.39 -39.56 -29.30
CA PRO A 152 -2.45 -39.43 -28.20
C PRO A 152 -2.69 -40.58 -27.21
N LYS A 153 -1.64 -41.36 -26.90
CA LYS A 153 -1.72 -42.48 -25.94
C LYS A 153 -2.16 -42.01 -24.54
N ARG A 154 -1.87 -40.76 -24.20
CA ARG A 154 -2.24 -40.12 -22.93
C ARG A 154 -2.39 -38.62 -23.12
N ASP A 155 -3.50 -38.04 -22.64
CA ASP A 155 -3.80 -36.61 -22.76
C ASP A 155 -3.24 -35.85 -21.54
N TRP A 156 -1.92 -35.63 -21.51
CA TRP A 156 -1.25 -34.99 -20.37
C TRP A 156 -1.77 -33.57 -20.12
N LEU A 157 -1.99 -32.78 -21.18
CA LEU A 157 -2.55 -31.44 -21.03
C LEU A 157 -3.99 -31.44 -20.51
N GLY A 158 -4.81 -32.43 -20.85
CA GLY A 158 -6.13 -32.59 -20.25
C GLY A 158 -6.04 -32.88 -18.74
N TRP A 159 -5.11 -33.74 -18.31
CA TRP A 159 -4.82 -33.98 -16.89
C TRP A 159 -4.28 -32.75 -16.18
N GLY A 160 -3.38 -31.99 -16.82
CA GLY A 160 -2.87 -30.72 -16.29
C GLY A 160 -3.98 -29.68 -16.13
N PHE A 161 -4.86 -29.53 -17.13
CA PHE A 161 -6.01 -28.64 -17.05
C PHE A 161 -6.97 -29.03 -15.91
N LEU A 162 -7.22 -30.33 -15.73
CA LEU A 162 -8.00 -30.82 -14.59
C LEU A 162 -7.31 -30.52 -13.25
N ALA A 163 -5.99 -30.70 -13.15
CA ALA A 163 -5.23 -30.36 -11.95
C ALA A 163 -5.35 -28.87 -11.61
N TYR A 164 -5.29 -27.99 -12.61
CA TYR A 164 -5.50 -26.56 -12.44
C TYR A 164 -6.93 -26.20 -12.01
N LEU A 165 -7.96 -26.85 -12.57
CA LEU A 165 -9.35 -26.68 -12.12
C LEU A 165 -9.53 -27.08 -10.65
N LEU A 166 -8.91 -28.19 -10.25
CA LEU A 166 -8.91 -28.64 -8.86
C LEU A 166 -8.16 -27.66 -7.95
N ALA A 167 -7.01 -27.12 -8.39
CA ALA A 167 -6.25 -26.12 -7.64
C ALA A 167 -7.08 -24.85 -7.42
N MET A 168 -7.77 -24.38 -8.46
CA MET A 168 -8.71 -23.25 -8.34
C MET A 168 -9.88 -23.55 -7.40
N GLY A 169 -10.40 -24.78 -7.42
CA GLY A 169 -11.42 -25.23 -6.47
C GLY A 169 -10.93 -25.24 -5.03
N VAL A 170 -9.69 -25.67 -4.79
CA VAL A 170 -9.05 -25.62 -3.46
C VAL A 170 -8.84 -24.17 -3.01
N ALA A 171 -8.41 -23.28 -3.90
CA ALA A 171 -8.28 -21.85 -3.59
C ALA A 171 -9.63 -21.23 -3.22
N LEU A 172 -10.67 -21.47 -4.02
CA LEU A 172 -12.03 -21.01 -3.72
C LEU A 172 -12.57 -21.59 -2.40
N TRP A 173 -12.29 -22.87 -2.11
CA TRP A 173 -12.66 -23.49 -0.84
C TRP A 173 -11.92 -22.86 0.34
N SER A 174 -10.67 -22.44 0.15
CA SER A 174 -9.91 -21.73 1.18
C SER A 174 -10.51 -20.37 1.50
N GLU A 175 -10.98 -19.64 0.49
CA GLU A 175 -11.64 -18.34 0.63
C GLU A 175 -13.04 -18.46 1.28
N LEU A 176 -13.84 -19.44 0.84
CA LEU A 176 -15.22 -19.62 1.35
C LEU A 176 -15.29 -20.22 2.75
N ALA A 177 -14.26 -20.96 3.16
CA ALA A 177 -14.22 -21.63 4.46
C ALA A 177 -12.84 -21.44 5.10
N PRO A 178 -12.50 -20.22 5.57
CA PRO A 178 -11.19 -19.91 6.12
C PRO A 178 -10.87 -20.83 7.31
N ALA A 179 -9.66 -21.40 7.30
CA ALA A 179 -9.15 -22.27 8.38
C ALA A 179 -8.35 -21.48 9.44
N THR A 180 -8.52 -20.17 9.41
CA THR A 180 -7.92 -19.20 10.32
C THR A 180 -8.98 -18.20 10.76
N GLN A 181 -8.87 -17.75 11.99
CA GLN A 181 -9.56 -16.58 12.50
C GLN A 181 -8.52 -15.50 12.82
N PRO A 182 -8.87 -14.22 12.74
CA PRO A 182 -8.04 -13.17 13.30
C PRO A 182 -7.83 -13.43 14.80
N GLY A 183 -6.62 -13.21 15.30
CA GLY A 183 -6.28 -13.33 16.71
C GLY A 183 -5.28 -12.25 17.12
N LEU A 184 -5.05 -12.15 18.43
CA LEU A 184 -4.24 -11.09 19.07
C LEU A 184 -2.82 -10.93 18.48
N ILE A 185 -2.22 -12.02 17.99
CA ILE A 185 -0.90 -12.02 17.34
C ILE A 185 -1.04 -12.79 16.01
N GLY A 186 -1.62 -12.12 15.02
CA GLY A 186 -1.79 -12.66 13.67
C GLY A 186 -3.01 -13.58 13.52
N VAL A 187 -2.86 -14.68 12.78
CA VAL A 187 -3.98 -15.57 12.45
C VAL A 187 -4.00 -16.80 13.36
N THR A 188 -5.06 -16.95 14.15
CA THR A 188 -5.33 -18.15 14.95
C THR A 188 -5.83 -19.28 14.06
N ILE A 189 -5.11 -20.40 14.06
CA ILE A 189 -5.46 -21.55 13.21
C ILE A 189 -6.61 -22.33 13.85
N THR A 190 -7.81 -22.26 13.26
CA THR A 190 -9.01 -22.95 13.74
C THR A 190 -8.99 -24.44 13.44
N ASN A 191 -8.40 -24.84 12.31
CA ASN A 191 -8.24 -26.23 11.93
C ASN A 191 -6.85 -26.45 11.31
N ARG A 192 -5.92 -26.98 12.11
CA ARG A 192 -4.53 -27.24 11.66
C ARG A 192 -4.48 -28.18 10.45
N GLY A 193 -5.35 -29.19 10.39
CA GLY A 193 -5.38 -30.15 9.28
C GLY A 193 -5.75 -29.48 7.95
N LEU A 194 -6.78 -28.63 7.95
CA LEU A 194 -7.17 -27.88 6.76
C LEU A 194 -6.16 -26.77 6.42
N TYR A 195 -5.64 -26.09 7.44
CA TYR A 195 -4.69 -24.99 7.27
C TYR A 195 -3.41 -25.43 6.57
N TYR A 196 -2.81 -26.56 6.97
CA TYR A 196 -1.61 -27.09 6.30
C TYR A 196 -1.97 -27.98 5.10
N GLY A 197 -3.07 -28.72 5.16
CA GLY A 197 -3.46 -29.67 4.12
C GLY A 197 -3.85 -29.02 2.79
N ARG A 198 -4.54 -27.88 2.82
CA ARG A 198 -4.98 -27.17 1.60
C ARG A 198 -3.80 -26.57 0.80
N PRO A 199 -2.86 -25.83 1.41
CA PRO A 199 -1.65 -25.38 0.71
C PRO A 199 -0.84 -26.55 0.14
N ILE A 200 -0.65 -27.64 0.89
CA ILE A 200 0.06 -28.83 0.39
C ILE A 200 -0.64 -29.43 -0.83
N LEU A 201 -1.97 -29.57 -0.77
CA LEU A 201 -2.77 -30.08 -1.89
C LEU A 201 -2.69 -29.15 -3.11
N PHE A 202 -2.78 -27.83 -2.89
CA PHE A 202 -2.64 -26.82 -3.93
C PHE A 202 -1.27 -26.94 -4.63
N ILE A 203 -0.19 -26.99 -3.85
CA ILE A 203 1.18 -27.16 -4.36
C ILE A 203 1.31 -28.47 -5.15
N ALA A 204 0.77 -29.58 -4.64
CA ALA A 204 0.82 -30.86 -5.33
C ALA A 204 0.09 -30.84 -6.68
N LEU A 205 -1.05 -30.15 -6.78
CA LEU A 205 -1.81 -29.98 -8.01
C LEU A 205 -1.05 -29.11 -9.03
N GLU A 206 -0.44 -28.03 -8.58
CA GLU A 206 0.42 -27.16 -9.42
C GLU A 206 1.67 -27.89 -9.93
N ILE A 207 2.35 -28.66 -9.08
CA ILE A 207 3.46 -29.54 -9.51
C ILE A 207 2.95 -30.57 -10.53
N GLY A 208 1.76 -31.14 -10.31
CA GLY A 208 1.11 -32.05 -11.26
C GLY A 208 0.87 -31.41 -12.63
N LEU A 209 0.41 -30.15 -12.66
CA LEU A 209 0.26 -29.36 -13.88
C LEU A 209 1.60 -29.17 -14.61
N LEU A 210 2.66 -28.78 -13.88
CA LEU A 210 4.00 -28.58 -14.46
C LEU A 210 4.58 -29.89 -15.02
N VAL A 211 4.43 -31.01 -14.31
CA VAL A 211 4.83 -32.34 -14.80
C VAL A 211 4.07 -32.71 -16.07
N CYS A 212 2.77 -32.40 -16.14
CA CYS A 212 1.97 -32.63 -17.34
C CYS A 212 2.45 -31.79 -18.53
N LEU A 213 2.78 -30.51 -18.31
CA LEU A 213 3.37 -29.61 -19.32
C LEU A 213 4.73 -30.12 -19.82
N ALA A 214 5.61 -30.52 -18.89
CA ALA A 214 6.93 -31.07 -19.22
C ALA A 214 6.81 -32.34 -20.06
N ARG A 215 5.98 -33.31 -19.63
CA ARG A 215 5.74 -34.54 -20.39
C ARG A 215 5.12 -34.27 -21.75
N GLN A 216 4.23 -33.29 -21.85
CA GLN A 216 3.64 -32.93 -23.13
C GLN A 216 4.68 -32.37 -24.12
N SER A 217 5.67 -31.61 -23.63
CA SER A 217 6.72 -31.03 -24.47
C SER A 217 7.46 -32.09 -25.30
N GLU A 218 7.73 -33.25 -24.70
CA GLU A 218 8.40 -34.39 -25.34
C GLU A 218 7.50 -35.14 -26.33
N THR A 219 6.18 -35.15 -26.11
CA THR A 219 5.28 -36.01 -26.88
C THR A 219 5.08 -35.59 -28.34
N LEU A 220 5.16 -34.30 -28.68
CA LEU A 220 5.03 -33.85 -30.08
C LEU A 220 6.38 -33.76 -30.80
N ALA A 221 7.48 -33.78 -30.05
CA ALA A 221 8.82 -33.81 -30.60
C ALA A 221 9.02 -35.07 -31.47
N GLY A 222 9.53 -34.90 -32.69
CA GLY A 222 9.79 -36.00 -33.62
C GLY A 222 8.55 -36.62 -34.29
N ARG A 223 7.34 -36.09 -34.08
CA ARG A 223 6.09 -36.62 -34.70
C ARG A 223 5.73 -35.99 -36.06
N GLY A 224 6.63 -35.18 -36.63
CA GLY A 224 6.48 -34.59 -37.96
C GLY A 224 5.45 -33.45 -38.04
N TYR A 225 5.11 -32.84 -36.90
CA TYR A 225 4.35 -31.59 -36.86
C TYR A 225 5.32 -30.43 -36.76
N ASP A 226 5.58 -29.76 -37.89
CA ASP A 226 6.40 -28.55 -37.91
C ASP A 226 5.51 -27.34 -37.62
N LEU A 227 5.85 -26.60 -36.56
CA LEU A 227 5.26 -25.29 -36.32
C LEU A 227 5.67 -24.38 -37.48
N GLU A 228 4.71 -23.69 -38.10
CA GLU A 228 5.02 -22.61 -39.03
C GLU A 228 5.69 -21.47 -38.25
N PRO A 229 7.02 -21.26 -38.40
CA PRO A 229 7.73 -20.29 -37.59
C PRO A 229 7.28 -18.89 -38.00
N ALA A 230 6.67 -18.16 -37.07
CA ALA A 230 6.27 -16.78 -37.34
C ALA A 230 7.53 -15.88 -37.36
N PRO A 231 7.63 -14.90 -38.28
CA PRO A 231 8.79 -14.02 -38.36
C PRO A 231 8.96 -13.24 -37.05
N VAL A 232 10.20 -13.22 -36.55
CA VAL A 232 10.59 -12.59 -35.29
C VAL A 232 11.39 -11.33 -35.59
N HIS A 233 10.75 -10.15 -35.51
CA HIS A 233 11.43 -8.86 -35.70
C HIS A 233 12.24 -8.41 -34.46
N ILE A 234 11.89 -8.93 -33.28
CA ILE A 234 12.53 -8.62 -31.99
C ILE A 234 12.85 -9.94 -31.30
N SER A 235 14.14 -10.20 -31.06
CA SER A 235 14.63 -11.37 -30.34
C SER A 235 14.01 -11.49 -28.95
N SER A 236 13.83 -12.71 -28.45
CA SER A 236 13.26 -12.99 -27.12
C SER A 236 13.94 -12.20 -25.99
N GLY A 237 15.28 -12.15 -25.96
CA GLY A 237 16.03 -11.42 -24.93
C GLY A 237 15.75 -9.91 -24.95
N ARG A 238 15.76 -9.28 -26.14
CA ARG A 238 15.42 -7.85 -26.28
C ARG A 238 13.98 -7.54 -25.88
N PHE A 239 13.04 -8.47 -26.08
CA PHE A 239 11.66 -8.28 -25.64
C PHE A 239 11.53 -8.33 -24.11
N VAL A 240 12.17 -9.30 -23.46
CA VAL A 240 12.25 -9.35 -22.00
C VAL A 240 12.84 -8.05 -21.46
N LEU A 241 13.99 -7.63 -21.98
CA LEU A 241 14.63 -6.37 -21.60
C LEU A 241 13.71 -5.16 -21.80
N ALA A 242 12.95 -5.12 -22.90
CA ALA A 242 12.02 -4.03 -23.17
C ALA A 242 10.85 -3.98 -22.17
N VAL A 243 10.29 -5.13 -21.77
CA VAL A 243 9.24 -5.20 -20.74
C VAL A 243 9.79 -4.71 -19.40
N PHE A 244 10.99 -5.15 -19.02
CA PHE A 244 11.65 -4.70 -17.80
C PHE A 244 11.95 -3.20 -17.82
N ALA A 245 12.50 -2.69 -18.92
CA ALA A 245 12.77 -1.27 -19.09
C ALA A 245 11.48 -0.44 -19.03
N LEU A 246 10.39 -0.92 -19.63
CA LEU A 246 9.08 -0.26 -19.56
C LEU A 246 8.60 -0.12 -18.11
N VAL A 247 8.60 -1.21 -17.34
CA VAL A 247 8.19 -1.19 -15.93
C VAL A 247 9.11 -0.27 -15.12
N LEU A 248 10.43 -0.44 -15.26
CA LEU A 248 11.42 0.35 -14.52
C LEU A 248 11.28 1.86 -14.79
N LEU A 249 11.01 2.26 -16.04
CA LEU A 249 10.84 3.67 -16.40
C LEU A 249 9.47 4.22 -16.00
N ALA A 250 8.43 3.38 -15.93
CA ALA A 250 7.09 3.80 -15.54
C ALA A 250 6.93 3.96 -14.03
N LEU A 251 7.64 3.16 -13.22
CA LEU A 251 7.53 3.17 -11.76
C LEU A 251 7.81 4.55 -11.12
N PRO A 252 8.90 5.29 -11.45
CA PRO A 252 9.15 6.60 -10.87
C PRO A 252 8.03 7.62 -11.17
N ALA A 253 7.49 7.62 -12.39
CA ALA A 253 6.39 8.51 -12.76
C ALA A 253 5.10 8.16 -12.03
N ALA A 254 4.80 6.86 -11.89
CA ALA A 254 3.64 6.36 -11.15
C ALA A 254 3.75 6.70 -9.65
N LEU A 255 4.91 6.45 -9.04
CA LEU A 255 5.18 6.79 -7.64
C LEU A 255 5.08 8.30 -7.42
N TRP A 256 5.68 9.12 -8.28
CA TRP A 256 5.63 10.58 -8.15
C TRP A 256 4.21 11.15 -8.25
N LEU A 257 3.40 10.65 -9.18
CA LEU A 257 2.01 11.08 -9.34
C LEU A 257 1.11 10.52 -8.22
N GLY A 258 1.36 9.28 -7.80
CA GLY A 258 0.58 8.60 -6.77
C GLY A 258 0.87 9.09 -5.36
N SER A 259 2.09 9.55 -5.08
CA SER A 259 2.48 9.97 -3.73
C SER A 259 2.00 11.37 -3.35
N LYS A 260 1.24 12.07 -4.19
CA LYS A 260 0.76 13.42 -3.86
C LYS A 260 -0.63 13.37 -3.23
N VAL A 261 -0.76 13.87 -2.01
CA VAL A 261 -2.05 14.08 -1.37
C VAL A 261 -2.65 15.41 -1.84
N PRO A 262 -3.93 15.46 -2.28
CA PRO A 262 -4.56 16.70 -2.68
C PRO A 262 -4.59 17.71 -1.51
N THR A 263 -3.92 18.85 -1.68
CA THR A 263 -4.07 20.00 -0.78
C THR A 263 -5.14 20.93 -1.34
N PRO A 264 -6.13 21.38 -0.55
CA PRO A 264 -7.09 22.36 -1.02
C PRO A 264 -6.41 23.63 -1.51
N ALA A 265 -7.00 24.29 -2.51
CA ALA A 265 -6.46 25.53 -3.04
C ALA A 265 -6.47 26.62 -1.96
N GLY A 266 -5.30 27.15 -1.62
CA GLY A 266 -5.17 28.23 -0.65
C GLY A 266 -5.75 29.53 -1.14
N THR A 267 -6.34 30.29 -0.22
CA THR A 267 -6.76 31.67 -0.44
C THR A 267 -5.84 32.62 0.30
N GLU A 268 -5.50 33.75 -0.31
CA GLU A 268 -4.69 34.78 0.34
C GLU A 268 -5.45 35.32 1.56
N VAL A 269 -4.78 35.41 2.71
CA VAL A 269 -5.36 35.89 3.96
C VAL A 269 -5.49 37.41 3.89
N THR A 270 -6.61 37.90 3.34
CA THR A 270 -6.89 39.35 3.21
C THR A 270 -8.16 39.78 3.97
N GLY A 271 -8.78 38.88 4.72
CA GLY A 271 -10.06 39.13 5.38
C GLY A 271 -9.94 40.11 6.54
N THR A 272 -10.69 41.21 6.49
CA THR A 272 -10.91 42.08 7.65
C THR A 272 -11.91 41.44 8.60
N LEU A 273 -11.55 41.35 9.88
CA LEU A 273 -12.46 40.92 10.95
C LEU A 273 -13.52 42.00 11.24
N THR A 274 -14.65 41.57 11.80
CA THR A 274 -15.63 42.50 12.37
C THR A 274 -15.09 43.09 13.69
N ALA A 275 -15.66 44.22 14.13
CA ALA A 275 -15.26 44.83 15.40
C ALA A 275 -15.46 43.89 16.60
N GLU A 276 -16.50 43.05 16.56
CA GLU A 276 -16.79 42.05 17.59
C GLU A 276 -15.75 40.93 17.61
N GLN A 277 -15.38 40.39 16.44
CA GLN A 277 -14.35 39.35 16.33
C GLN A 277 -12.97 39.86 16.80
N GLU A 278 -12.65 41.12 16.54
CA GLU A 278 -11.41 41.74 17.02
C GLU A 278 -11.40 41.95 18.55
N VAL A 279 -12.59 42.10 19.18
CA VAL A 279 -12.70 42.11 20.64
C VAL A 279 -12.42 40.72 21.20
N ILE A 280 -13.00 39.67 20.62
CA ILE A 280 -12.78 38.29 21.07
C ILE A 280 -11.30 37.91 20.93
N ARG A 281 -10.66 38.24 19.80
CA ARG A 281 -9.23 38.01 19.60
C ARG A 281 -8.38 38.69 20.69
N ARG A 282 -8.67 39.95 21.00
CA ARG A 282 -7.96 40.69 22.06
C ARG A 282 -8.21 40.09 23.45
N GLN A 283 -9.41 39.58 23.69
CA GLN A 283 -9.73 38.88 24.93
C GLN A 283 -8.88 37.60 25.07
N LEU A 284 -8.80 36.76 24.04
CA LEU A 284 -7.96 35.55 24.06
C LEU A 284 -6.48 35.87 24.35
N VAL A 285 -5.95 36.92 23.73
CA VAL A 285 -4.57 37.37 24.00
C VAL A 285 -4.41 37.86 25.45
N SER A 286 -5.40 38.58 25.98
CA SER A 286 -5.36 39.02 27.38
C SER A 286 -5.46 37.88 28.40
N LEU A 287 -6.05 36.76 28.00
CA LEU A 287 -6.18 35.55 28.81
C LEU A 287 -4.93 34.64 28.74
N GLY A 288 -3.96 34.94 27.87
CA GLY A 288 -2.68 34.22 27.81
C GLY A 288 -2.35 33.61 26.44
N MET A 289 -3.27 33.64 25.47
CA MET A 289 -2.99 33.10 24.13
C MET A 289 -1.94 33.96 23.40
N PRO A 290 -0.90 33.36 22.79
CA PRO A 290 0.06 34.12 21.99
C PRO A 290 -0.61 34.89 20.85
N GLU A 291 -0.21 36.15 20.66
CA GLU A 291 -0.78 37.02 19.62
C GLU A 291 -0.61 36.44 18.21
N GLU A 292 0.47 35.69 17.98
CA GLU A 292 0.70 34.98 16.72
C GLU A 292 -0.40 33.94 16.45
N LEU A 293 -0.73 33.08 17.42
CA LEU A 293 -1.74 32.02 17.25
C LEU A 293 -3.14 32.62 17.12
N ALA A 294 -3.48 33.60 17.95
CA ALA A 294 -4.78 34.27 17.92
C ALA A 294 -5.05 35.00 16.59
N ARG A 295 -4.00 35.42 15.87
CA ARG A 295 -4.10 36.04 14.54
C ARG A 295 -4.58 35.07 13.46
N TRP A 296 -4.24 33.80 13.61
CA TRP A 296 -4.53 32.76 12.61
C TRP A 296 -5.92 32.12 12.77
N LEU A 297 -6.57 32.34 13.91
CA LEU A 297 -7.97 32.00 14.10
C LEU A 297 -8.85 32.80 13.13
N ASP A 298 -9.73 32.10 12.43
CA ASP A 298 -10.68 32.72 11.52
C ASP A 298 -11.97 33.14 12.22
N ARG A 299 -12.91 33.64 11.44
CA ARG A 299 -14.18 34.15 11.93
C ARG A 299 -14.98 33.09 12.69
N ALA A 300 -15.05 31.87 12.17
CA ALA A 300 -15.82 30.80 12.78
C ALA A 300 -15.15 30.29 14.07
N GLU A 301 -13.82 30.22 14.09
CA GLU A 301 -13.08 29.86 15.31
C GLU A 301 -13.17 30.94 16.39
N LEU A 302 -13.09 32.22 16.03
CA LEU A 302 -13.27 33.31 16.98
C LEU A 302 -14.69 33.32 17.55
N GLU A 303 -15.71 33.00 16.74
CA GLU A 303 -17.09 32.87 17.22
C GLU A 303 -17.27 31.68 18.18
N GLN A 304 -16.58 30.56 17.94
CA GLN A 304 -16.55 29.43 18.88
C GLN A 304 -15.86 29.77 20.20
N CYS A 305 -14.88 30.67 20.17
CA CYS A 305 -14.19 31.15 21.37
C CYS A 305 -14.92 32.31 22.08
N ALA A 306 -16.13 32.68 21.64
CA ALA A 306 -16.88 33.77 22.25
C ALA A 306 -17.23 33.42 23.71
N GLY A 307 -16.81 34.28 24.64
CA GLY A 307 -17.02 34.05 26.08
C GLY A 307 -15.95 33.18 26.74
N ALA A 308 -14.79 33.02 26.12
CA ALA A 308 -13.61 32.40 26.74
C ALA A 308 -13.36 32.95 28.16
N LEU A 309 -13.21 32.03 29.11
CA LEU A 309 -13.00 32.30 30.52
C LEU A 309 -11.50 32.34 30.82
N GLU A 310 -10.78 31.31 30.38
CA GLU A 310 -9.35 31.13 30.66
C GLU A 310 -8.65 30.48 29.45
N VAL A 311 -7.34 30.70 29.34
CA VAL A 311 -6.49 30.07 28.32
C VAL A 311 -5.28 29.49 29.02
N HIS A 312 -5.07 28.19 28.85
CA HIS A 312 -3.97 27.47 29.48
C HIS A 312 -3.17 26.67 28.45
N THR A 313 -1.97 26.30 28.85
CA THR A 313 -1.14 25.30 28.19
C THR A 313 -0.68 24.32 29.26
N GLY A 314 -0.31 23.11 28.84
CA GLY A 314 0.08 22.02 29.73
C GLY A 314 1.55 21.67 29.56
N GLU A 315 1.90 20.47 29.96
CA GLU A 315 3.26 19.95 29.94
C GLU A 315 3.44 18.91 28.84
N TRP A 316 4.64 18.88 28.27
CA TRP A 316 5.06 17.86 27.31
C TRP A 316 5.87 16.79 28.03
N TYR A 317 5.51 15.53 27.79
CA TYR A 317 6.18 14.37 28.35
C TYR A 317 6.87 13.58 27.24
N ASP A 318 8.04 13.04 27.56
CA ASP A 318 8.64 12.03 26.70
C ASP A 318 7.91 10.69 26.89
N GLY A 319 7.31 10.23 25.79
CA GLY A 319 6.63 8.93 25.74
C GLY A 319 7.59 7.76 25.50
N ASP A 320 8.85 8.01 25.13
CA ASP A 320 9.86 6.98 24.89
C ASP A 320 10.79 6.77 26.09
N THR A 321 10.29 6.07 27.09
CA THR A 321 11.08 5.66 28.28
C THR A 321 12.32 4.79 27.97
N THR A 322 12.59 4.46 26.70
CA THR A 322 13.76 3.68 26.29
C THR A 322 14.99 4.54 25.97
N ASP A 323 14.83 5.86 25.85
CA ASP A 323 15.94 6.80 25.84
C ASP A 323 15.86 7.79 27.03
N ASP A 324 17.01 8.35 27.42
CA ASP A 324 17.10 9.31 28.54
C ASP A 324 16.90 10.76 28.02
N ARG A 325 16.10 10.99 26.96
CA ARG A 325 15.95 12.32 26.37
C ARG A 325 14.78 13.06 26.99
N GLU A 326 15.05 14.24 27.52
CA GLU A 326 13.98 15.14 27.95
C GLU A 326 13.35 15.85 26.74
N PRO A 327 12.03 16.12 26.78
CA PRO A 327 11.36 16.88 25.73
C PRO A 327 11.95 18.29 25.67
N GLN A 328 12.43 18.68 24.49
CA GLN A 328 13.01 20.00 24.27
C GLN A 328 11.90 21.01 24.03
N THR A 329 11.54 21.75 25.08
CA THR A 329 10.48 22.76 25.03
C THR A 329 11.06 24.17 25.14
N GLU A 330 10.71 25.04 24.20
CA GLU A 330 11.03 26.47 24.23
C GLU A 330 9.74 27.26 23.96
N ASP A 331 9.38 28.20 24.85
CA ASP A 331 8.16 29.02 24.73
C ASP A 331 6.86 28.22 24.44
N ASN A 332 6.69 27.05 25.08
CA ASN A 332 5.57 26.11 24.91
C ASN A 332 5.49 25.42 23.53
N TRP A 333 6.58 25.46 22.77
CA TRP A 333 6.80 24.68 21.56
C TRP A 333 7.71 23.49 21.86
N LEU A 334 7.24 22.29 21.56
CA LEU A 334 8.03 21.07 21.62
C LEU A 334 8.75 20.86 20.29
N ALA A 335 10.07 20.84 20.31
CA ALA A 335 10.88 20.48 19.14
C ALA A 335 10.80 18.96 18.88
N VAL A 336 10.48 18.58 17.65
CA VAL A 336 10.35 17.19 17.19
C VAL A 336 11.08 16.99 15.86
N GLU A 337 11.67 15.81 15.68
CA GLU A 337 12.27 15.41 14.41
C GLU A 337 11.21 14.78 13.49
N ALA A 338 10.66 15.56 12.58
CA ALA A 338 9.71 15.10 11.56
C ALA A 338 10.40 14.81 10.22
N GLY A 339 11.55 14.13 10.25
CA GLY A 339 12.28 13.71 9.04
C GLY A 339 13.70 14.25 8.95
N GLU A 340 13.99 15.02 7.91
CA GLU A 340 15.31 15.66 7.71
C GLU A 340 15.43 16.96 8.51
N GLU A 341 14.31 17.68 8.68
CA GLU A 341 14.25 18.99 9.34
C GLU A 341 13.51 18.90 10.68
N GLN A 342 13.81 19.85 11.56
CA GLN A 342 13.08 20.02 12.82
C GLN A 342 11.72 20.68 12.55
N ALA A 343 10.75 20.25 13.34
CA ALA A 343 9.43 20.83 13.42
C ALA A 343 9.08 21.05 14.89
N GLU A 344 8.11 21.90 15.13
CA GLU A 344 7.70 22.23 16.48
C GLU A 344 6.19 22.02 16.65
N LEU A 345 5.79 21.53 17.82
CA LEU A 345 4.40 21.26 18.19
C LEU A 345 4.00 22.14 19.38
N SER A 346 2.76 22.65 19.39
CA SER A 346 2.24 23.40 20.54
C SER A 346 0.75 23.11 20.76
N THR A 347 0.33 23.00 22.02
CA THR A 347 -1.06 22.72 22.39
C THR A 347 -1.57 23.78 23.36
N TRP A 348 -2.76 24.31 23.08
CA TRP A 348 -3.43 25.36 23.86
C TRP A 348 -4.87 25.00 24.12
N LEU A 349 -5.34 25.29 25.33
CA LEU A 349 -6.70 25.02 25.80
C LEU A 349 -7.41 26.34 26.05
N VAL A 350 -8.62 26.50 25.51
CA VAL A 350 -9.50 27.64 25.78
C VAL A 350 -10.72 27.14 26.53
N PHE A 351 -10.87 27.58 27.78
CA PHE A 351 -11.99 27.21 28.63
C PHE A 351 -13.20 28.07 28.29
N LEU A 352 -14.32 27.41 27.97
CA LEU A 352 -15.56 28.02 27.54
C LEU A 352 -16.66 27.77 28.58
N PRO A 353 -17.75 28.56 28.54
CA PRO A 353 -18.91 28.34 29.39
C PRO A 353 -19.49 26.92 29.22
N ASN A 354 -20.19 26.43 30.25
CA ASN A 354 -20.78 25.09 30.30
C ASN A 354 -19.77 23.94 30.30
N ASN A 355 -18.59 24.12 30.89
CA ASN A 355 -17.52 23.13 30.99
C ASN A 355 -17.11 22.57 29.61
N GLN A 356 -17.06 23.43 28.61
CA GLN A 356 -16.51 23.08 27.31
C GLN A 356 -15.06 23.55 27.22
N VAL A 357 -14.19 22.74 26.66
CA VAL A 357 -12.77 23.09 26.49
C VAL A 357 -12.41 22.96 25.03
N ARG A 358 -11.96 24.05 24.41
CA ARG A 358 -11.53 24.07 23.01
C ARG A 358 -10.02 23.84 22.94
N TYR A 359 -9.62 22.72 22.34
CA TYR A 359 -8.22 22.38 22.12
C TYR A 359 -7.73 22.92 20.79
N TYR A 360 -6.53 23.48 20.79
CA TYR A 360 -5.80 23.93 19.61
C TYR A 360 -4.42 23.29 19.57
N HIS A 361 -4.21 22.39 18.61
CA HIS A 361 -2.93 21.74 18.35
C HIS A 361 -2.30 22.35 17.11
N TRP A 362 -1.09 22.88 17.27
CA TRP A 362 -0.32 23.54 16.23
C TRP A 362 0.89 22.72 15.86
N PHE A 363 1.27 22.80 14.59
CA PHE A 363 2.61 22.44 14.14
C PHE A 363 3.19 23.57 13.30
N ARG A 364 4.51 23.73 13.34
CA ARG A 364 5.25 24.54 12.37
C ARG A 364 6.55 23.85 11.99
N TYR A 365 6.96 24.02 10.74
CA TYR A 365 8.29 23.61 10.29
C TYR A 365 9.25 24.78 10.43
N ASP A 366 10.44 24.53 11.01
CA ASP A 366 11.50 25.54 11.09
C ASP A 366 12.03 25.85 9.68
N GLU A 367 12.28 24.78 8.93
CA GLU A 367 12.58 24.81 7.50
C GLU A 367 11.62 23.87 6.75
N VAL A 368 11.06 24.35 5.64
CA VAL A 368 10.13 23.55 4.84
C VAL A 368 10.86 22.33 4.25
N PRO A 369 10.42 21.09 4.54
CA PRO A 369 11.10 19.88 4.07
C PRO A 369 11.28 19.85 2.55
N SER A 370 12.42 19.33 2.09
CA SER A 370 12.76 19.30 0.67
C SER A 370 11.82 18.43 -0.18
N LEU A 371 11.19 17.42 0.43
CA LEU A 371 10.36 16.41 -0.24
C LEU A 371 8.85 16.65 -0.03
N HIS A 372 8.18 17.20 -1.05
CA HIS A 372 6.76 17.55 -0.93
C HIS A 372 5.87 16.43 -1.51
N LEU A 373 5.72 15.32 -0.79
CA LEU A 373 4.89 14.18 -1.22
C LEU A 373 3.66 13.98 -0.32
N GLN A 374 3.88 13.45 0.89
CA GLN A 374 2.82 13.13 1.83
C GLN A 374 3.18 13.67 3.21
N GLU A 375 2.34 14.58 3.70
CA GLU A 375 2.33 15.07 5.07
C GLU A 375 1.02 14.64 5.73
N GLN A 376 1.05 14.44 7.04
CA GLN A 376 -0.14 14.24 7.84
C GLN A 376 0.05 14.86 9.21
N PHE A 377 -0.97 15.58 9.65
CA PHE A 377 -1.08 16.05 11.02
C PHE A 377 -2.27 15.36 11.67
N SER A 378 -2.05 14.71 12.82
CA SER A 378 -3.09 14.00 13.55
C SER A 378 -2.97 14.20 15.04
N VAL A 379 -4.09 14.13 15.73
CA VAL A 379 -4.13 14.12 17.18
C VAL A 379 -4.83 12.85 17.65
N ASP A 380 -4.32 12.27 18.71
CA ASP A 380 -4.91 11.12 19.41
C ASP A 380 -5.36 11.57 20.80
N PRO A 381 -6.64 11.93 20.98
CA PRO A 381 -7.19 12.29 22.29
C PRO A 381 -7.11 11.15 23.31
N SER A 382 -7.28 11.45 24.60
CA SER A 382 -7.29 10.46 25.68
C SER A 382 -8.42 9.43 25.58
N GLY A 383 -9.54 9.83 24.96
CA GLY A 383 -10.81 9.12 25.04
C GLY A 383 -11.51 9.26 26.39
N TYR A 384 -11.05 10.18 27.26
CA TYR A 384 -11.68 10.40 28.55
C TYR A 384 -12.99 11.16 28.48
N TYR A 385 -13.08 12.08 27.51
CA TYR A 385 -14.22 12.96 27.31
C TYR A 385 -14.74 12.87 25.87
N PRO A 386 -16.03 13.14 25.63
CA PRO A 386 -16.57 13.28 24.28
C PRO A 386 -15.91 14.44 23.54
N THR A 387 -15.55 14.21 22.28
CA THR A 387 -14.93 15.20 21.39
C THR A 387 -15.79 15.50 20.17
N ASP A 388 -16.00 16.78 19.87
CA ASP A 388 -16.80 17.25 18.75
C ASP A 388 -16.26 18.55 18.10
N HIS A 389 -17.01 19.11 17.15
CA HIS A 389 -16.69 20.38 16.46
C HIS A 389 -15.26 20.47 15.87
N TYR A 390 -14.79 19.41 15.23
CA TYR A 390 -13.44 19.38 14.63
C TYR A 390 -13.25 20.48 13.58
N SER A 391 -12.13 21.19 13.66
CA SER A 391 -11.70 22.14 12.63
C SER A 391 -10.19 22.05 12.39
N ALA A 392 -9.79 22.45 11.19
CA ALA A 392 -8.39 22.37 10.78
C ALA A 392 -8.06 23.52 9.83
N ARG A 393 -6.79 23.93 9.87
CA ARG A 393 -6.29 25.02 9.03
C ARG A 393 -4.85 24.74 8.65
N LEU A 394 -4.55 24.93 7.36
CA LEU A 394 -3.19 24.86 6.84
C LEU A 394 -2.80 26.23 6.31
N LEU A 395 -1.65 26.75 6.74
CA LEU A 395 -1.16 28.07 6.38
C LEU A 395 0.26 27.99 5.83
N TRP A 396 0.56 28.82 4.84
CA TRP A 396 1.91 28.94 4.31
C TRP A 396 2.19 30.33 3.78
N GLU A 397 3.47 30.70 3.79
CA GLU A 397 3.96 31.92 3.14
C GLU A 397 4.58 31.59 1.79
N LYS A 398 4.30 32.44 0.80
CA LYS A 398 4.88 32.36 -0.53
C LYS A 398 4.97 33.75 -1.15
N ASP A 399 6.14 34.12 -1.64
CA ASP A 399 6.39 35.42 -2.29
C ASP A 399 5.96 36.61 -1.39
N GLY A 400 6.19 36.50 -0.08
CA GLY A 400 5.81 37.51 0.92
C GLY A 400 4.29 37.63 1.22
N LYS A 401 3.49 36.67 0.76
CA LYS A 401 2.04 36.60 1.01
C LYS A 401 1.68 35.36 1.80
N THR A 402 0.72 35.47 2.70
CA THR A 402 0.20 34.35 3.48
C THR A 402 -1.06 33.79 2.82
N PHE A 403 -1.07 32.47 2.65
CA PHE A 403 -2.21 31.71 2.15
C PHE A 403 -2.74 30.80 3.25
N ALA A 404 -4.05 30.56 3.24
CA ALA A 404 -4.70 29.61 4.11
C ALA A 404 -5.64 28.68 3.33
N ALA A 405 -5.66 27.41 3.73
CA ALA A 405 -6.57 26.39 3.25
C ALA A 405 -7.27 25.71 4.44
N VAL A 406 -8.49 25.24 4.21
CA VAL A 406 -9.24 24.42 5.16
C VAL A 406 -9.20 22.98 4.64
N PRO A 407 -8.34 22.11 5.19
CA PRO A 407 -8.29 20.71 4.80
C PRO A 407 -9.55 19.96 5.27
N GLU A 408 -9.91 18.92 4.53
CA GLU A 408 -10.96 17.99 4.96
C GLU A 408 -10.41 17.11 6.09
N ILE A 409 -11.10 17.13 7.22
CA ILE A 409 -10.73 16.35 8.40
C ILE A 409 -11.31 14.96 8.24
N GLN A 410 -10.46 13.96 8.46
CA GLN A 410 -10.84 12.56 8.53
C GLN A 410 -10.77 12.12 9.99
N LEU A 411 -11.72 11.27 10.39
CA LEU A 411 -11.78 10.71 11.74
C LEU A 411 -11.45 9.23 11.64
N ALA A 412 -10.39 8.81 12.34
CA ALA A 412 -10.14 7.40 12.64
C ALA A 412 -10.78 7.04 13.99
N GLY A 413 -10.98 5.75 14.25
CA GLY A 413 -11.66 5.30 15.47
C GLY A 413 -13.18 5.31 15.32
N GLY A 414 -13.91 5.52 16.42
CA GLY A 414 -15.36 5.58 16.41
C GLY A 414 -16.08 4.24 16.36
N GLU A 415 -15.35 3.11 16.48
CA GLU A 415 -15.97 1.79 16.44
C GLU A 415 -16.87 1.56 17.65
N THR A 416 -18.05 0.98 17.40
CA THR A 416 -18.99 0.59 18.44
C THR A 416 -18.66 -0.79 19.02
N ALA A 417 -19.31 -1.17 20.13
CA ALA A 417 -19.19 -2.50 20.75
C ALA A 417 -19.29 -3.68 19.74
N GLU A 418 -20.12 -3.51 18.71
CA GLU A 418 -20.42 -4.54 17.71
C GLU A 418 -19.35 -4.63 16.60
N GLU A 419 -18.50 -3.61 16.45
CA GLU A 419 -17.53 -3.46 15.38
C GLU A 419 -16.08 -3.82 15.81
N LEU A 420 -15.88 -4.18 17.08
CA LEU A 420 -14.57 -4.42 17.71
C LEU A 420 -13.89 -5.74 17.33
N GLU A 421 -14.58 -6.65 16.64
CA GLU A 421 -14.05 -7.99 16.31
C GLU A 421 -12.72 -7.94 15.51
N GLY A 422 -12.37 -6.78 14.93
CA GLY A 422 -11.11 -6.56 14.23
C GLY A 422 -10.19 -5.46 14.77
N ASN A 423 -10.56 -4.71 15.83
CA ASN A 423 -9.74 -3.60 16.33
C ASN A 423 -8.62 -4.12 17.26
N LEU A 424 -7.37 -4.00 16.81
CA LEU A 424 -6.20 -4.51 17.53
C LEU A 424 -5.98 -3.80 18.87
N TRP A 425 -6.19 -2.49 18.94
CA TRP A 425 -6.01 -1.71 20.17
C TRP A 425 -7.00 -2.16 21.23
N ALA A 426 -8.28 -2.30 20.86
CA ALA A 426 -9.29 -2.76 21.79
C ALA A 426 -9.12 -4.22 22.23
N GLN A 427 -8.46 -5.06 21.42
CA GLN A 427 -8.10 -6.41 21.83
C GLN A 427 -6.86 -6.45 22.74
N MET A 428 -5.91 -5.53 22.56
CA MET A 428 -4.72 -5.40 23.41
C MET A 428 -5.04 -4.74 24.76
N PHE A 429 -5.98 -3.79 24.77
CA PHE A 429 -6.44 -3.06 25.95
C PHE A 429 -7.96 -3.21 26.12
N PRO A 430 -8.45 -4.44 26.37
CA PRO A 430 -9.88 -4.73 26.38
C PRO A 430 -10.63 -4.05 27.51
N GLU A 431 -9.98 -3.82 28.65
CA GLU A 431 -10.58 -3.10 29.77
C GLU A 431 -10.72 -1.61 29.45
N SER A 432 -9.67 -0.99 28.92
CA SER A 432 -9.69 0.42 28.48
C SER A 432 -10.73 0.66 27.40
N ALA A 433 -10.76 -0.18 26.36
CA ALA A 433 -11.76 -0.08 25.30
C ALA A 433 -13.19 -0.26 25.82
N ARG A 434 -13.42 -1.22 26.72
CA ARG A 434 -14.73 -1.42 27.35
C ARG A 434 -15.16 -0.19 28.15
N MET A 435 -14.28 0.34 28.98
CA MET A 435 -14.56 1.53 29.80
C MET A 435 -14.87 2.75 28.95
N GLU A 436 -14.14 2.90 27.85
CA GLU A 436 -14.35 3.97 26.89
C GLU A 436 -15.69 3.83 26.16
N ILE A 437 -16.06 2.63 25.72
CA ILE A 437 -17.36 2.38 25.07
C ILE A 437 -18.52 2.52 26.04
N GLU A 438 -18.36 2.07 27.29
CA GLU A 438 -19.37 2.27 28.34
C GLU A 438 -19.63 3.77 28.58
N ARG A 439 -18.61 4.60 28.38
CA ARG A 439 -18.65 6.06 28.59
C ARG A 439 -19.14 6.83 27.37
N LEU A 440 -18.53 6.62 26.21
CA LEU A 440 -18.75 7.38 24.98
C LEU A 440 -19.75 6.70 24.03
N GLY A 441 -20.04 5.41 24.22
CA GLY A 441 -20.82 4.58 23.29
C GLY A 441 -20.03 4.06 22.09
N HIS A 442 -18.82 4.57 21.89
CA HIS A 442 -17.89 4.22 20.80
C HIS A 442 -16.45 4.49 21.25
N LEU A 443 -15.46 3.98 20.51
CA LEU A 443 -14.07 4.43 20.69
C LEU A 443 -13.91 5.90 20.27
N HIS A 444 -13.01 6.64 20.90
CA HIS A 444 -12.76 8.04 20.57
C HIS A 444 -12.38 8.22 19.10
N TYR A 445 -12.64 9.42 18.61
CA TYR A 445 -12.21 9.81 17.28
C TYR A 445 -10.83 10.44 17.36
N SER A 446 -9.91 9.91 16.55
CA SER A 446 -8.58 10.51 16.37
C SER A 446 -8.60 11.33 15.07
N PRO A 447 -8.72 12.67 15.14
CA PRO A 447 -8.81 13.51 13.95
C PRO A 447 -7.46 13.65 13.25
N TYR A 448 -7.48 13.64 11.92
CA TYR A 448 -6.30 13.89 11.11
C TYR A 448 -6.65 14.55 9.79
N PHE A 449 -5.65 15.19 9.19
CA PHE A 449 -5.71 15.58 7.79
C PHE A 449 -4.35 15.36 7.14
N SER A 450 -4.39 14.95 5.87
CA SER A 450 -3.21 14.69 5.06
C SER A 450 -3.10 15.76 3.97
N PHE A 451 -1.88 16.17 3.63
CA PHE A 451 -1.64 17.21 2.64
C PHE A 451 -0.30 17.03 1.92
N THR A 452 -0.14 17.70 0.79
CA THR A 452 1.16 17.93 0.16
C THR A 452 1.60 19.37 0.42
N ILE A 453 2.85 19.58 0.82
CA ILE A 453 3.42 20.92 0.98
C ILE A 453 3.25 21.73 -0.32
N PRO A 454 2.57 22.89 -0.29
CA PRO A 454 2.37 23.73 -1.46
C PRO A 454 3.67 24.13 -2.16
N LYS A 455 3.66 24.15 -3.50
CA LYS A 455 4.87 24.45 -4.27
C LYS A 455 5.33 25.90 -4.06
N GLY A 456 6.55 26.05 -3.56
CA GLY A 456 7.17 27.35 -3.26
C GLY A 456 6.70 27.95 -1.93
N ALA A 457 6.22 27.11 -1.00
CA ALA A 457 6.06 27.54 0.38
C ALA A 457 7.44 27.79 1.00
N GLU A 458 7.62 28.95 1.62
CA GLU A 458 8.82 29.35 2.34
C GLU A 458 8.70 29.05 3.83
N LYS A 459 7.48 29.18 4.37
CA LYS A 459 7.10 28.77 5.73
C LYS A 459 5.80 28.00 5.68
N LEU A 460 5.63 27.07 6.61
CA LEU A 460 4.46 26.20 6.67
C LEU A 460 4.10 25.89 8.12
N TRP A 461 2.84 26.09 8.47
CA TRP A 461 2.29 25.72 9.76
C TRP A 461 0.81 25.35 9.62
N GLY A 462 0.27 24.71 10.64
CA GLY A 462 -1.13 24.35 10.64
C GLY A 462 -1.68 24.16 12.04
N CYS A 463 -3.00 24.04 12.10
CA CYS A 463 -3.76 23.84 13.31
C CYS A 463 -4.78 22.72 13.11
N LEU A 464 -4.97 21.91 14.14
CA LEU A 464 -6.10 21.02 14.31
C LEU A 464 -6.76 21.35 15.66
N ALA A 465 -8.07 21.50 15.67
CA ALA A 465 -8.83 21.84 16.86
C ALA A 465 -10.05 20.95 17.02
N TYR A 466 -10.43 20.70 18.27
CA TYR A 466 -11.66 20.01 18.64
C TYR A 466 -12.16 20.55 19.98
N THR A 467 -13.43 20.32 20.27
CA THR A 467 -14.06 20.72 21.53
C THR A 467 -14.28 19.48 22.37
N VAL A 468 -13.89 19.57 23.64
CA VAL A 468 -14.14 18.60 24.69
C VAL A 468 -15.36 19.02 25.49
N ASP A 469 -16.26 18.09 25.76
CA ASP A 469 -17.35 18.27 26.71
C ASP A 469 -16.96 17.69 28.08
N ALA A 470 -16.52 18.56 29.00
CA ALA A 470 -16.13 18.19 30.35
C ALA A 470 -17.31 18.25 31.36
N ARG A 471 -18.57 18.29 30.89
CA ARG A 471 -19.76 18.23 31.79
C ARG A 471 -19.95 16.85 32.40
N GLU A 472 -19.58 15.81 31.67
CA GLU A 472 -19.61 14.42 32.11
C GLU A 472 -18.20 14.02 32.55
N MET A 473 -17.74 14.60 33.66
CA MET A 473 -16.48 14.17 34.27
C MET A 473 -16.59 12.69 34.66
N PRO A 474 -15.66 11.84 34.22
CA PRO A 474 -15.72 10.43 34.56
C PRO A 474 -15.56 10.25 36.07
N GLU A 475 -16.54 9.63 36.75
CA GLU A 475 -16.30 9.04 38.08
C GLU A 475 -15.12 8.03 37.96
N PRO A 476 -14.20 7.97 38.92
CA PRO A 476 -12.91 7.34 38.71
C PRO A 476 -13.08 5.85 38.41
N ALA A 477 -12.42 5.41 37.36
CA ALA A 477 -11.99 4.04 37.22
C ALA A 477 -10.48 4.06 36.94
N ASP A 478 -9.75 4.13 38.05
CA ASP A 478 -8.49 3.43 38.27
C ASP A 478 -7.28 3.89 37.45
N ILE A 479 -6.51 4.83 38.00
CA ILE A 479 -5.14 4.59 38.50
C ILE A 479 -4.61 5.86 39.23
N HIS A 480 -4.65 5.85 40.57
CA HIS A 480 -3.94 6.77 41.50
C HIS A 480 -4.58 8.03 42.10
N PHE A 481 -5.90 8.24 42.04
CA PHE A 481 -6.50 9.43 42.68
C PHE A 481 -7.57 9.05 43.71
N GLU A 482 -7.35 9.45 44.98
CA GLU A 482 -8.06 8.94 46.17
C GLU A 482 -9.33 9.72 46.55
N ASP A 483 -9.68 10.86 45.91
CA ASP A 483 -10.78 11.71 46.40
C ASP A 483 -11.63 12.39 45.28
N PRO A 484 -12.89 11.97 45.06
CA PRO A 484 -13.79 12.54 44.05
C PRO A 484 -14.30 13.96 44.35
N GLU A 485 -14.19 14.45 45.59
CA GLU A 485 -14.72 15.77 45.99
C GLU A 485 -13.78 16.94 45.63
N ASN A 486 -12.52 16.67 45.23
CA ASN A 486 -11.49 17.63 44.81
C ASN A 486 -11.01 17.38 43.37
N TRP A 487 -11.90 16.98 42.46
CA TRP A 487 -11.51 16.60 41.11
C TRP A 487 -11.25 17.83 40.22
N ASP A 488 -10.01 17.98 39.75
CA ASP A 488 -9.57 19.01 38.81
C ASP A 488 -9.60 18.49 37.35
N TYR A 489 -9.73 19.39 36.36
CA TYR A 489 -9.80 18.96 34.95
C TYR A 489 -8.44 18.46 34.48
N THR A 490 -8.34 17.14 34.29
CA THR A 490 -7.14 16.47 33.79
C THR A 490 -7.41 15.80 32.45
N ASP A 491 -6.53 16.01 31.47
CA ASP A 491 -6.63 15.36 30.16
C ASP A 491 -5.25 15.13 29.53
N GLN A 492 -5.20 14.27 28.52
CA GLN A 492 -3.99 13.98 27.77
C GLN A 492 -4.30 13.75 26.29
N CYS A 493 -3.32 14.06 25.44
CA CYS A 493 -3.41 13.75 24.02
C CYS A 493 -2.01 13.53 23.43
N ILE A 494 -1.93 12.79 22.34
CA ILE A 494 -0.69 12.64 21.59
C ILE A 494 -0.83 13.37 20.26
N VAL A 495 0.11 14.28 19.99
CA VAL A 495 0.15 15.05 18.75
C VAL A 495 1.19 14.45 17.83
N PHE A 496 0.86 14.24 16.56
CA PHE A 496 1.75 13.66 15.57
C PHE A 496 1.84 14.54 14.31
N LEU A 497 3.08 14.77 13.88
CA LEU A 497 3.42 15.29 12.56
C LEU A 497 4.21 14.23 11.80
N ARG A 498 3.66 13.79 10.66
CA ARG A 498 4.24 12.73 9.84
C ARG A 498 4.64 13.24 8.47
N HIS A 499 5.84 12.89 8.06
CA HIS A 499 6.47 13.34 6.82
C HIS A 499 7.09 12.17 6.06
N GLN A 500 6.87 12.11 4.75
CA GLN A 500 7.56 11.16 3.89
C GLN A 500 8.97 11.64 3.55
N VAL A 501 10.01 10.94 4.03
CA VAL A 501 11.43 11.33 3.84
C VAL A 501 12.10 10.73 2.60
N THR A 502 11.47 9.77 1.92
CA THR A 502 12.08 9.12 0.75
C THR A 502 11.19 9.13 -0.47
N TRP A 503 11.81 9.34 -1.64
CA TRP A 503 11.13 9.41 -2.94
C TRP A 503 10.55 8.05 -3.38
N LEU A 504 11.19 6.96 -2.96
CA LEU A 504 10.93 5.62 -3.47
C LEU A 504 10.78 4.65 -2.28
N SER A 505 9.53 4.25 -2.02
CA SER A 505 9.24 3.03 -1.26
C SER A 505 8.27 2.19 -2.06
N TYR A 506 8.63 0.92 -2.25
CA TYR A 506 7.76 -0.09 -2.83
C TYR A 506 7.68 -1.30 -1.87
N PRO A 507 6.48 -1.77 -1.48
CA PRO A 507 5.16 -1.30 -1.91
C PRO A 507 4.88 0.16 -1.51
N PHE A 508 4.00 0.82 -2.27
CA PHE A 508 3.58 2.18 -1.96
C PHE A 508 2.94 2.21 -0.57
N VAL A 509 3.37 3.15 0.27
CA VAL A 509 2.81 3.37 1.59
C VAL A 509 1.95 4.61 1.53
N ASN A 510 0.64 4.43 1.74
CA ASN A 510 -0.29 5.54 1.84
C ASN A 510 -0.23 6.10 3.26
N ILE A 511 0.00 7.41 3.39
CA ILE A 511 0.03 8.06 4.70
C ILE A 511 -1.33 7.96 5.42
N ASN A 512 -2.42 7.82 4.68
CA ASN A 512 -3.76 7.65 5.26
C ASN A 512 -3.93 6.30 5.96
N ASP A 513 -3.11 5.29 5.65
CA ASP A 513 -3.19 3.99 6.33
C ASP A 513 -2.76 4.11 7.81
N MET A 514 -2.02 5.16 8.17
CA MET A 514 -1.69 5.47 9.56
C MET A 514 -2.85 6.14 10.30
N GLY A 515 -3.81 6.77 9.60
CA GLY A 515 -4.96 7.45 10.20
C GLY A 515 -4.58 8.34 11.39
N GLY A 516 -5.36 8.24 12.47
CA GLY A 516 -5.03 8.80 13.78
C GLY A 516 -4.34 7.80 14.73
N GLN A 517 -3.71 6.73 14.22
CA GLN A 517 -3.19 5.66 15.06
C GLN A 517 -2.05 6.11 15.98
N LYS A 518 -2.16 5.64 17.22
CA LYS A 518 -1.25 5.79 18.38
C LYS A 518 0.11 5.08 18.26
N SER A 519 0.42 4.44 17.11
CA SER A 519 1.68 3.71 16.97
C SER A 519 2.83 4.68 16.71
N ILE A 520 3.50 5.06 17.79
CA ILE A 520 4.86 5.58 17.76
C ILE A 520 5.71 4.51 17.09
N THR A 521 6.00 4.67 15.81
CA THR A 521 7.17 4.10 15.13
C THR A 521 7.11 4.49 13.66
N ASN A 522 8.22 5.04 13.18
CA ASN A 522 8.43 5.29 11.76
C ASN A 522 7.99 4.09 10.90
N TYR A 523 7.12 4.30 9.91
CA TYR A 523 6.61 3.23 9.06
C TYR A 523 7.12 3.37 7.64
N GLY A 524 7.99 2.45 7.23
CA GLY A 524 8.62 2.45 5.91
C GLY A 524 9.30 3.79 5.60
N PRO A 525 8.83 4.56 4.59
CA PRO A 525 9.40 5.86 4.22
C PRO A 525 8.89 7.04 5.06
N ILE A 526 7.99 6.83 6.02
CA ILE A 526 7.37 7.90 6.79
C ILE A 526 8.06 8.02 8.15
N ARG A 527 8.48 9.23 8.47
CA ARG A 527 8.98 9.62 9.78
C ARG A 527 7.91 10.39 10.54
N SER A 528 7.85 10.16 11.85
CA SER A 528 6.84 10.75 12.72
C SER A 528 7.54 11.50 13.85
N GLY A 529 7.39 12.82 13.89
CA GLY A 529 7.62 13.62 15.08
C GLY A 529 6.36 13.60 15.93
N TYR A 530 6.49 13.39 17.24
CA TYR A 530 5.32 13.34 18.13
C TYR A 530 5.67 13.83 19.53
N GLY A 531 4.63 14.19 20.30
CA GLY A 531 4.74 14.52 21.71
C GLY A 531 3.50 14.09 22.48
N LEU A 532 3.70 13.59 23.69
CA LEU A 532 2.61 13.37 24.65
C LEU A 532 2.39 14.68 25.40
N PHE A 533 1.19 15.22 25.29
CA PHE A 533 0.77 16.43 25.98
C PHE A 533 -0.18 16.05 27.11
N HIS A 534 0.04 16.62 28.29
CA HIS A 534 -0.78 16.40 29.46
C HIS A 534 -1.12 17.74 30.10
N PHE A 535 -2.37 17.86 30.54
CA PHE A 535 -2.85 19.00 31.29
C PHE A 535 -3.45 18.48 32.59
N ASP A 536 -3.02 19.06 33.70
CA ASP A 536 -3.59 18.84 35.02
C ASP A 536 -3.68 20.19 35.75
N GLU A 537 -4.84 20.51 36.29
CA GLU A 537 -5.06 21.76 37.00
C GLU A 537 -4.95 21.50 38.50
N GLU A 538 -3.75 21.28 39.07
CA GLU A 538 -3.61 21.18 40.53
C GLU A 538 -4.18 22.45 41.18
N VAL A 539 -5.29 22.35 41.93
CA VAL A 539 -5.73 23.44 42.81
C VAL A 539 -4.61 23.72 43.79
N HIS A 540 -3.91 24.84 43.56
CA HIS A 540 -3.13 25.52 44.57
C HIS A 540 -4.03 25.73 45.80
N GLY A 541 -3.80 24.92 46.83
CA GLY A 541 -4.41 25.08 48.16
C GLY A 541 -4.03 26.39 48.84
#